data_AF-A0A950VLF6-F1
#
_entry.id   AF-A0A950VLF6-F1
#
_cell.length_a   1.000
_cell.length_b   1.000
_cell.length_c   1.000
_cell.angle_alpha   90.00
_cell.angle_beta   90.00
_cell.angle_gamma   90.00
#
_symmetry.space_group_name_H-M   'P 1'
#
loop_
_entity.id
_entity.type
_entity.pdbx_description
1 polymer ?
#
loop_
_entity_poly.entity_id
_entity_poly.type
_entity_poly.pdbx_seq_one_letter_code
_entity_poly.pdbx_strand_id
1 'polypeptide(L)' 'PQPRAVVQVVDLDNPDRVVDYGQTGRAMLTTLTKEFFMPRFLERDEGEREPPYEKYPWDGISGVRPFRGFASTTTVGVY' A
#
# COMPACT_ATOMS: atom_id res chain seq x y z
N PRO A 1 8.72 1.56 -19.06
CA PRO A 1 7.38 2.18 -18.91
C PRO A 1 7.21 2.74 -17.51
N GLN A 2 6.88 4.03 -17.39
CA GLN A 2 6.53 4.61 -16.09
C GLN A 2 5.17 4.03 -15.64
N PRO A 3 5.06 3.56 -14.39
CA PRO A 3 3.84 2.94 -13.91
C PRO A 3 2.83 4.04 -13.64
N ARG A 4 1.59 3.76 -14.03
CA ARG A 4 0.45 4.66 -13.81
C ARG A 4 0.07 4.75 -12.33
N ALA A 5 0.46 3.73 -11.56
CA ALA A 5 0.19 3.55 -10.14
C ALA A 5 1.46 3.02 -9.47
N VAL A 6 1.92 3.69 -8.42
CA VAL A 6 3.04 3.28 -7.58
C VAL A 6 2.50 2.90 -6.21
N VAL A 7 2.84 1.70 -5.74
CA VAL A 7 2.54 1.25 -4.39
C VAL A 7 3.80 1.42 -3.53
N GLN A 8 3.64 2.01 -2.35
CA GLN A 8 4.65 2.04 -1.32
C GLN A 8 4.10 1.33 -0.08
N VAL A 9 4.97 0.67 0.68
CA VAL A 9 4.62 0.09 1.98
C VAL A 9 5.14 1.04 3.05
N VAL A 10 4.24 1.71 3.75
CA VAL A 10 4.57 2.77 4.73
C VAL A 10 4.30 2.33 6.16
N ASP A 11 4.96 2.97 7.11
CA ASP A 11 4.77 2.71 8.53
C ASP A 11 3.30 2.93 8.92
N LEU A 12 2.80 2.06 9.81
CA LEU A 12 1.38 1.98 10.16
C LEU A 12 0.90 3.22 10.92
N ASP A 13 1.80 3.81 11.71
CA ASP A 13 1.53 4.98 12.56
C ASP A 13 2.11 6.26 11.95
N ASN A 14 3.14 6.15 11.09
CA ASN A 14 3.74 7.28 10.38
C ASN A 14 3.85 7.06 8.85
N PRO A 15 2.82 7.43 8.07
CA PRO A 15 2.79 7.26 6.62
C PRO A 15 3.91 7.96 5.83
N ASP A 16 4.67 8.87 6.43
CA ASP A 16 5.80 9.54 5.78
C ASP A 16 7.07 8.70 5.72
N ARG A 17 7.09 7.57 6.44
CA ARG A 17 8.20 6.62 6.45
C ARG A 17 7.85 5.36 5.66
N VAL A 18 8.68 5.02 4.68
CA VAL A 18 8.65 3.70 4.01
C VAL A 18 9.31 2.67 4.93
N VAL A 19 8.70 1.48 5.08
CA VAL A 19 9.25 0.40 5.92
C VAL A 19 10.39 -0.33 5.20
N ASP A 20 11.24 -1.05 5.94
CA ASP A 20 12.31 -1.85 5.32
C ASP A 20 11.75 -3.10 4.60
N TYR A 21 12.56 -3.72 3.74
CA TYR A 21 12.18 -5.00 3.12
C TYR A 21 11.93 -6.08 4.19
N GLY A 22 10.88 -6.86 3.99
CA GLY A 22 10.40 -7.88 4.93
C GLY A 22 9.61 -7.32 6.13
N GLN A 23 9.48 -5.99 6.27
CA GLN A 23 8.65 -5.40 7.31
C GLN A 23 7.21 -5.21 6.84
N THR A 24 6.27 -5.36 7.77
CA THR A 24 4.87 -5.04 7.55
C THR A 24 4.65 -3.53 7.59
N GLY A 25 3.92 -3.01 6.60
CA GLY A 25 3.39 -1.65 6.61
C GLY A 25 2.06 -1.56 5.88
N ARG A 26 1.48 -0.36 5.84
CA ARG A 26 0.23 -0.08 5.15
C ARG A 26 0.52 0.22 3.68
N ALA A 27 -0.33 -0.28 2.78
CA ALA A 27 -0.22 0.04 1.37
C ALA A 27 -0.62 1.51 1.11
N MET A 28 0.24 2.23 0.41
CA MET A 28 0.03 3.59 -0.06
C MET A 28 0.08 3.63 -1.58
N LEU A 29 -1.03 4.00 -2.21
CA LEU A 29 -1.16 4.11 -3.65
C LEU A 29 -0.97 5.56 -4.10
N THR A 30 -0.11 5.76 -5.08
CA THR A 30 -0.01 7.03 -5.82
C THR A 30 -0.29 6.77 -7.30
N THR A 31 -1.39 7.32 -7.80
CA THR A 31 -1.78 7.23 -9.21
C THR A 31 -1.50 8.54 -9.91
N LEU A 32 -0.75 8.47 -11.01
CA LEU A 32 -0.43 9.61 -11.85
C LEU A 32 -0.62 9.22 -13.32
N THR A 33 -1.68 9.74 -13.92
CA THR A 33 -1.94 9.69 -15.34
C THR A 33 -2.12 11.11 -15.87
N LYS A 34 -2.31 11.26 -17.19
CA LYS A 34 -2.58 12.57 -17.79
C LYS A 34 -3.93 13.14 -17.33
N GLU A 35 -4.88 12.27 -17.03
CA GLU A 35 -6.27 12.61 -16.70
C GLU A 35 -6.57 12.59 -15.18
N PHE A 36 -5.69 12.00 -14.36
CA PHE A 36 -5.96 11.77 -12.95
C PHE A 36 -4.70 11.82 -12.09
N PHE A 37 -4.82 12.50 -10.94
CA PHE A 37 -3.80 12.54 -9.92
C PHE A 37 -4.40 12.24 -8.55
N MET A 38 -3.92 11.15 -7.94
CA MET A 38 -4.28 10.73 -6.58
C MET A 38 -3.01 10.43 -5.81
N PRO A 39 -2.48 11.40 -5.05
CA PRO A 39 -1.27 11.21 -4.27
C PRO A 39 -1.56 10.50 -2.95
N ARG A 40 -0.63 9.62 -2.55
CA ARG A 40 -0.50 9.12 -1.18
C ARG A 40 -1.80 8.59 -0.57
N PHE A 41 -2.61 7.91 -1.38
CA PHE A 41 -3.86 7.31 -0.94
C PHE A 41 -3.56 6.09 -0.07
N LEU A 42 -3.95 6.15 1.19
CA LEU A 42 -3.75 5.06 2.13
C LEU A 42 -4.83 3.99 1.95
N GLU A 43 -4.44 2.83 1.42
CA GLU A 43 -5.32 1.70 1.19
C GLU A 43 -5.83 1.11 2.51
N ARG A 44 -6.82 0.22 2.43
CA ARG A 44 -7.35 -0.49 3.61
C ARG A 44 -6.61 -1.78 3.92
N ASP A 45 -5.44 -1.96 3.31
CA ASP A 45 -4.63 -3.17 3.40
C ASP A 45 -3.24 -2.87 3.96
N GLU A 46 -2.70 -3.83 4.71
CA GLU A 46 -1.32 -3.92 5.14
C GLU A 46 -0.68 -5.20 4.58
N GLY A 47 0.65 -5.23 4.49
CA GLY A 47 1.41 -6.37 3.97
C GLY A 47 2.91 -6.17 4.13
N GLU A 48 3.71 -7.19 3.81
CA GLU A 48 5.17 -7.11 3.87
C GLU A 48 5.75 -6.47 2.60
N ARG A 49 6.74 -5.58 2.76
CA ARG A 49 7.46 -4.98 1.63
C ARG A 49 8.43 -5.99 1.02
N GLU A 50 8.23 -6.33 -0.25
CA GLU A 50 9.08 -7.28 -0.98
C GLU A 50 10.07 -6.57 -1.91
N PRO A 51 11.26 -7.15 -2.15
CA PRO A 51 12.23 -6.57 -3.07
C PRO A 51 11.71 -6.60 -4.52
N PRO A 52 12.26 -5.72 -5.39
CA PRO A 52 11.92 -5.70 -6.79
C PRO A 52 12.18 -7.01 -7.53
N TYR A 53 11.36 -7.27 -8.55
CA TYR A 53 11.53 -8.42 -9.46
C TYR A 53 12.18 -7.97 -10.78
N GLU A 54 13.00 -8.81 -11.41
CA GLU A 54 13.78 -8.45 -12.61
C GLU A 54 12.92 -7.86 -13.74
N LYS A 55 11.74 -8.44 -13.99
CA LYS A 55 10.81 -7.97 -15.03
C LYS A 55 10.05 -6.70 -14.62
N TYR A 56 9.91 -6.46 -13.32
CA TYR A 56 9.13 -5.37 -12.74
C TYR A 56 9.95 -4.76 -11.59
N PRO A 57 10.85 -3.79 -11.88
CA PRO A 57 11.84 -3.27 -10.92
C PRO A 57 11.21 -2.31 -9.88
N TRP A 58 10.07 -2.70 -9.32
CA TRP A 58 9.29 -1.99 -8.33
C TRP A 58 9.16 -2.89 -7.10
N ASP A 59 9.10 -2.29 -5.92
CA ASP A 59 8.84 -3.05 -4.70
C ASP A 59 7.52 -3.82 -4.80
N GLY A 60 7.52 -5.04 -4.29
CA GLY A 60 6.32 -5.86 -4.15
C GLY A 60 5.65 -5.68 -2.80
N ILE A 61 4.46 -6.25 -2.68
CA ILE A 61 3.79 -6.45 -1.39
C ILE A 61 3.30 -7.90 -1.31
N SER A 62 3.60 -8.57 -0.20
CA SER A 62 3.13 -9.93 0.11
C SER A 62 2.28 -9.92 1.39
N GLY A 63 1.65 -11.06 1.70
CA GLY A 63 0.86 -11.23 2.93
C GLY A 63 -0.29 -10.24 3.11
N VAL A 64 -0.84 -9.70 2.01
CA VAL A 64 -1.85 -8.64 2.01
C VAL A 64 -3.05 -9.04 2.86
N ARG A 65 -3.39 -8.17 3.82
CA ARG A 65 -4.46 -8.38 4.81
C ARG A 65 -5.09 -7.06 5.23
N PRO A 66 -6.32 -7.06 5.78
CA PRO A 66 -6.98 -5.83 6.22
C PRO A 66 -6.12 -5.05 7.22
N PHE A 67 -6.02 -3.74 7.03
CA PHE A 67 -5.28 -2.85 7.90
C PHE A 67 -5.87 -2.90 9.31
N ARG A 68 -5.05 -3.30 10.27
CA ARG A 68 -5.49 -3.59 11.64
C ARG A 68 -5.97 -2.36 12.40
N GLY A 69 -5.59 -1.15 11.96
CA GLY A 69 -6.08 0.11 12.54
C GLY A 69 -7.59 0.33 12.37
N PHE A 70 -8.27 -0.40 11.47
CA PHE A 70 -9.73 -0.36 11.31
C PHE A 70 -10.49 -1.45 12.10
N ALA A 71 -9.78 -2.36 12.79
CA ALA A 71 -10.38 -3.51 13.46
C ALA A 71 -11.35 -3.15 14.61
N SER A 72 -11.51 -1.87 14.96
CA SER A 72 -12.49 -1.41 15.95
C SER A 72 -13.91 -1.16 15.42
N THR A 73 -14.17 -1.23 14.11
CA THR A 73 -15.50 -0.93 13.55
C THR A 73 -15.90 -1.91 12.45
N THR A 74 -16.14 -3.19 12.78
CA THR A 74 -16.92 -4.05 11.90
C THR A 74 -18.40 -3.69 12.05
N THR A 75 -18.86 -2.65 11.38
CA THR A 75 -20.30 -2.53 11.09
C THR A 75 -20.60 -3.47 9.93
N VAL A 76 -21.18 -4.63 10.24
CA VAL A 76 -21.76 -5.51 9.22
C VAL A 76 -23.04 -4.84 8.73
N GLY A 77 -22.99 -4.21 7.56
CA GLY A 77 -24.19 -3.86 6.82
C GLY A 77 -24.65 -5.09 6.04
N VAL A 78 -25.83 -5.61 6.35
CA VAL A 78 -26.55 -6.56 5.48
C VAL A 78 -27.41 -5.71 4.54
N TYR A 79 -27.21 -5.86 3.24
CA TYR A 79 -28.14 -5.37 2.21
C TYR A 79 -29.27 -6.37 1.99
#